data_AF-A0A370L051-F1
#
_entry.id   AF-A0A370L051-F1
#
_cell.length_a   1.000
_cell.length_b   1.000
_cell.length_c   1.000
_cell.angle_alpha   90.00
_cell.angle_beta   90.00
_cell.angle_gamma   90.00
#
_symmetry.space_group_name_H-M   'P 1'
#
loop_
_entity.id
_entity.type
_entity.pdbx_description
1 polymer ?
#
loop_
_entity_poly.entity_id
_entity_poly.type
_entity_poly.pdbx_seq_one_letter_code
_entity_poly.pdbx_strand_id
1 'polypeptide(L)'
;MSFALSTPLRRGLVLAVLAVFGLALAGCGVNNVPTLEEKAKAAWSEVQNQYQRRADLIPNLVETVKGYATQEREVLTQVIEARAKATQVKVDASTITDPAKFKEYQDAQNQLTGALGRLLVTVERYPELKSNQNFLALQSQLEGTENRVAVSRRDYIQAVQAFNTEIRTFPGVIWARLFWGAKPMETFTATAGAEKPPEVKF
;
A
#
# COMPACT_ATOMS: atom_id res chain seq x y z
N MET A 1 3.65 10.09 66.23
CA MET A 1 4.20 11.34 65.69
C MET A 1 3.76 11.46 64.24
N SER A 2 2.65 12.16 63.97
CA SER A 2 2.17 12.41 62.60
C SER A 2 2.95 13.59 62.03
N PHE A 3 3.89 13.31 61.12
CA PHE A 3 4.54 14.36 60.33
C PHE A 3 3.52 14.94 59.34
N ALA A 4 2.87 16.04 59.73
CA ALA A 4 2.09 16.86 58.80
C ALA A 4 3.09 17.64 57.92
N LEU A 5 3.32 17.17 56.69
CA LEU A 5 4.09 17.94 55.71
C LEU A 5 3.40 19.30 55.49
N SER A 6 4.17 20.38 55.57
CA SER A 6 3.68 21.72 55.28
C SER A 6 3.15 21.82 53.84
N THR A 7 2.06 22.56 53.65
CA THR A 7 1.40 22.82 52.34
C THR A 7 2.35 23.19 51.18
N PRO A 8 3.41 24.02 51.36
CA PRO A 8 4.35 24.31 50.28
C PRO A 8 5.20 23.10 49.86
N LEU A 9 5.57 22.24 50.82
CA LEU A 9 6.36 21.03 50.55
C LEU A 9 5.55 20.00 49.75
N ARG A 10 4.25 19.87 50.04
CA ARG A 10 3.32 19.06 49.22
C ARG A 10 3.16 19.59 47.79
N ARG A 11 3.07 20.90 47.59
CA ARG A 11 2.94 21.51 46.24
C ARG A 11 4.21 21.32 45.41
N GLY A 12 5.39 21.49 46.01
CA GLY A 12 6.67 21.23 45.34
C GLY A 12 6.83 19.76 44.93
N LEU A 13 6.40 18.83 45.79
CA LEU A 13 6.44 17.40 45.48
C LEU A 13 5.49 17.01 44.33
N VAL A 14 4.28 17.58 44.30
CA VAL A 14 3.32 17.37 43.20
C VAL A 14 3.88 17.91 41.88
N LEU A 15 4.47 19.10 41.87
CA LEU A 15 5.07 19.68 40.67
C LEU A 15 6.29 18.87 40.19
N ALA A 16 7.12 18.38 41.10
CA ALA A 16 8.26 17.52 40.76
C ALA A 16 7.80 16.17 40.17
N VAL A 17 6.76 15.56 40.75
CA VAL A 17 6.15 14.33 40.20
C VAL A 17 5.58 14.59 38.82
N LEU A 18 4.85 15.69 38.60
CA LEU A 18 4.31 16.04 37.29
C LEU A 18 5.41 16.32 36.24
N ALA A 19 6.51 16.97 36.63
CA ALA A 19 7.65 17.22 35.76
C ALA A 19 8.39 15.93 35.38
N VAL A 20 8.60 15.03 36.35
CA VAL A 20 9.19 13.70 36.11
C VAL A 20 8.24 12.86 35.24
N PHE A 21 6.93 12.93 35.46
CA PHE A 21 5.95 12.25 34.62
C PHE A 21 5.94 12.82 33.19
N GLY A 22 6.00 14.14 33.03
CA GLY A 22 6.09 14.80 31.72
C GLY A 22 7.36 14.42 30.94
N LEU A 23 8.51 14.35 31.62
CA LEU A 23 9.77 13.90 31.02
C LEU A 23 9.77 12.38 30.74
N ALA A 24 9.17 11.57 31.61
CA ALA A 24 9.02 10.13 31.40
C ALA A 24 8.10 9.82 30.21
N LEU A 25 7.01 10.59 30.02
CA LEU A 25 6.11 10.48 28.88
C LEU A 25 6.80 10.78 27.54
N ALA A 26 7.67 11.81 27.52
CA ALA A 26 8.47 12.12 26.33
C ALA A 26 9.47 11.00 25.95
N GLY A 27 9.96 10.24 26.94
CA GLY A 27 10.88 9.11 26.76
C GLY A 27 10.22 7.74 26.57
N CYS A 28 8.91 7.58 26.81
CA CYS A 28 8.21 6.29 26.86
C CYS A 28 7.56 5.84 25.52
N GLY A 29 7.93 6.44 24.40
CA GLY A 29 7.41 6.04 23.08
C GLY A 29 6.00 6.53 22.75
N VAL A 30 5.49 7.56 23.45
CA VAL A 30 4.19 8.20 23.13
C VAL A 30 4.12 8.65 21.66
N ASN A 31 5.26 9.10 21.12
CA ASN A 31 5.39 9.53 19.73
C ASN A 31 5.63 8.38 18.74
N ASN A 32 5.85 7.14 19.19
CA ASN A 32 6.10 6.01 18.28
C ASN A 32 4.87 5.74 17.41
N VAL A 33 3.68 5.76 18.01
CA VAL A 33 2.41 5.51 17.30
C VAL A 33 2.23 6.46 16.11
N PRO A 34 2.20 7.81 16.28
CA PRO A 34 2.05 8.72 15.15
C PRO A 34 3.23 8.66 14.18
N THR A 35 4.47 8.44 14.68
CA THR A 35 5.64 8.29 13.79
C THR A 35 5.51 7.09 12.86
N LEU A 36 5.10 5.94 13.38
CA LEU A 36 4.92 4.71 12.60
C LEU A 36 3.69 4.81 11.69
N GLU A 37 2.64 5.49 12.14
CA GLU A 37 1.44 5.75 11.34
C GLU A 37 1.78 6.59 10.09
N GLU A 38 2.49 7.70 10.25
CA GLU A 38 2.90 8.56 9.14
C GLU A 38 3.88 7.85 8.21
N LYS A 39 4.77 7.00 8.74
CA LYS A 39 5.63 6.15 7.90
C LYS A 39 4.81 5.17 7.05
N ALA A 40 3.79 4.54 7.61
CA ALA A 40 2.91 3.63 6.87
C ALA A 40 2.08 4.37 5.82
N LYS A 41 1.55 5.56 6.14
CA LYS A 41 0.85 6.43 5.17
C LYS A 41 1.76 6.90 4.04
N ALA A 42 3.00 7.27 4.33
CA ALA A 42 3.97 7.65 3.31
C ALA A 42 4.28 6.48 2.36
N ALA A 43 4.49 5.27 2.89
CA ALA A 43 4.68 4.08 2.08
C ALA A 43 3.43 3.74 1.25
N TRP A 44 2.22 3.96 1.79
CA TRP A 44 0.97 3.81 1.05
C TRP A 44 0.85 4.79 -0.12
N SER A 45 1.21 6.06 0.08
CA SER A 45 1.28 7.05 -0.99
C SER A 45 2.22 6.61 -2.11
N GLU A 46 3.36 5.99 -1.77
CA GLU A 46 4.28 5.48 -2.78
C GLU A 46 3.69 4.31 -3.57
N VAL A 47 2.94 3.41 -2.93
CA VAL A 47 2.21 2.36 -3.63
C VAL A 47 1.22 2.94 -4.64
N GLN A 48 0.46 3.96 -4.23
CA GLN A 48 -0.49 4.65 -5.13
C GLN A 48 0.23 5.31 -6.31
N ASN A 49 1.37 5.97 -6.08
CA ASN A 49 2.16 6.58 -7.15
C ASN A 49 2.58 5.56 -8.21
N GLN A 50 3.05 4.38 -7.79
CA GLN A 50 3.47 3.33 -8.72
C GLN A 50 2.27 2.73 -9.47
N TYR A 51 1.13 2.54 -8.82
CA TYR A 51 -0.09 2.10 -9.49
C TYR A 51 -0.65 3.12 -10.48
N GLN A 52 -0.60 4.41 -10.14
CA GLN A 52 -1.00 5.49 -11.04
C GLN A 52 -0.12 5.51 -12.28
N ARG A 53 1.20 5.46 -12.10
CA ARG A 53 2.16 5.38 -13.22
C ARG A 53 1.87 4.20 -14.14
N ARG A 54 1.55 3.02 -13.58
CA ARG A 54 1.17 1.84 -14.36
C ARG A 54 -0.07 2.12 -15.21
N ALA A 55 -1.10 2.73 -14.62
CA ALA A 55 -2.32 3.09 -15.35
C ALA A 55 -2.06 4.15 -16.44
N ASP A 56 -1.14 5.09 -16.23
CA ASP A 56 -0.83 6.15 -17.19
C ASP A 56 -0.10 5.65 -18.45
N LEU A 57 0.60 4.52 -18.37
CA LEU A 57 1.27 3.90 -19.52
C LEU A 57 0.30 3.15 -20.44
N ILE A 58 -0.87 2.74 -19.94
CA ILE A 58 -1.80 1.86 -20.65
C ILE A 58 -2.40 2.48 -21.91
N PRO A 59 -2.82 3.77 -21.96
CA PRO A 59 -3.34 4.36 -23.18
C PRO A 59 -2.35 4.26 -24.34
N ASN A 60 -1.06 4.56 -24.10
CA ASN A 60 -0.01 4.45 -25.11
C ASN A 60 0.22 3.01 -25.56
N LEU A 61 0.18 2.05 -24.63
CA LEU A 61 0.23 0.62 -24.94
C LEU A 61 -0.94 0.21 -25.84
N VAL A 62 -2.17 0.58 -25.47
CA VAL A 62 -3.39 0.25 -26.21
C VAL A 62 -3.36 0.83 -27.61
N GLU A 63 -2.96 2.09 -27.79
CA GLU A 63 -2.84 2.71 -29.11
C GLU A 63 -1.76 2.04 -29.97
N THR A 64 -0.61 1.68 -29.37
CA THR A 64 0.45 0.94 -30.08
C THR A 64 -0.04 -0.42 -30.54
N VAL A 65 -0.72 -1.19 -29.68
CA VAL A 65 -1.26 -2.52 -30.04
C VAL A 65 -2.37 -2.40 -31.08
N LYS A 66 -3.28 -1.40 -30.96
CA LYS A 66 -4.34 -1.15 -31.94
C LYS A 66 -3.81 -0.97 -33.36
N GLY A 67 -2.65 -0.33 -33.53
CA GLY A 67 -2.04 -0.13 -34.86
C GLY A 67 -1.70 -1.43 -35.59
N TYR A 68 -1.47 -2.52 -34.87
CA TYR A 68 -1.03 -3.81 -35.42
C TYR A 68 -2.05 -4.94 -35.27
N ALA A 69 -2.87 -4.89 -34.22
CA ALA A 69 -3.79 -5.95 -33.82
C ALA A 69 -5.24 -5.45 -33.69
N THR A 70 -5.75 -4.76 -34.73
CA THR A 70 -7.12 -4.20 -34.75
C THR A 70 -8.24 -5.23 -34.54
N GLN A 71 -7.96 -6.51 -34.79
CA GLN A 71 -8.88 -7.63 -34.63
C GLN A 71 -9.03 -8.05 -33.16
N GLU A 72 -8.07 -7.71 -32.30
CA GLU A 72 -8.03 -8.08 -30.87
C GLU A 72 -8.83 -7.08 -30.01
N ARG A 73 -10.00 -6.67 -30.49
CA ARG A 73 -10.86 -5.66 -29.85
C ARG A 73 -11.28 -6.06 -28.45
N GLU A 74 -11.63 -7.33 -28.27
CA GLU A 74 -12.07 -7.85 -26.97
C GLU A 74 -10.97 -7.71 -25.92
N VAL A 75 -9.74 -8.10 -26.25
CA VAL A 75 -8.58 -8.00 -25.34
C VAL A 75 -8.29 -6.54 -24.99
N LEU A 76 -8.30 -5.65 -25.99
CA LEU A 76 -8.07 -4.22 -25.76
C LEU A 76 -9.17 -3.58 -24.90
N THR A 77 -10.43 -3.94 -25.12
CA THR A 77 -11.55 -3.50 -24.27
C THR A 77 -11.37 -3.95 -22.84
N GLN A 78 -11.02 -5.23 -22.61
CA GLN A 78 -10.75 -5.74 -21.26
C GLN A 78 -9.63 -4.97 -20.55
N VAL A 79 -8.57 -4.58 -21.26
CA VAL A 79 -7.47 -3.78 -20.69
C VAL A 79 -7.94 -2.37 -20.33
N ILE A 80 -8.73 -1.73 -21.20
CA ILE A 80 -9.28 -0.39 -20.95
C ILE A 80 -10.23 -0.42 -19.75
N GLU A 81 -11.13 -1.40 -19.67
CA GLU A 81 -12.05 -1.57 -18.54
C GLU A 81 -11.33 -1.86 -17.23
N ALA A 82 -10.33 -2.75 -17.26
CA ALA A 82 -9.53 -3.06 -16.08
C ALA A 82 -8.74 -1.84 -15.59
N ARG A 83 -8.20 -1.03 -16.51
CA ARG A 83 -7.59 0.27 -16.17
C ARG A 83 -8.61 1.19 -15.51
N ALA A 84 -9.78 1.35 -16.13
CA ALA A 84 -10.82 2.23 -15.62
C ALA A 84 -11.20 1.87 -14.18
N LYS A 85 -11.46 0.57 -13.91
CA LYS A 85 -11.72 0.06 -12.57
C LYS A 85 -10.56 0.34 -11.60
N ALA A 86 -9.33 0.05 -12.00
CA ALA A 86 -8.14 0.30 -11.17
C ALA A 86 -7.93 1.77 -10.81
N THR A 87 -8.34 2.71 -11.67
CA THR A 87 -8.26 4.16 -11.41
C THR A 87 -9.50 4.75 -10.74
N GLN A 88 -10.64 4.04 -10.77
CA GLN A 88 -11.91 4.54 -10.24
C GLN A 88 -12.04 4.33 -8.72
N VAL A 89 -11.32 3.35 -8.16
CA VAL A 89 -11.31 3.12 -6.71
C VAL A 89 -10.75 4.37 -6.02
N LYS A 90 -11.63 5.13 -5.37
CA LYS A 90 -11.25 6.32 -4.62
C LYS A 90 -10.43 5.90 -3.41
N VAL A 91 -9.14 6.21 -3.43
CA VAL A 91 -8.27 5.98 -2.30
C VAL A 91 -8.31 7.20 -1.39
N ASP A 92 -8.69 6.98 -0.15
CA ASP A 92 -8.62 7.96 0.92
C ASP A 92 -7.90 7.37 2.14
N ALA A 93 -7.68 8.18 3.17
CA ALA A 93 -7.03 7.73 4.40
C ALA A 93 -7.77 6.57 5.10
N SER A 94 -9.08 6.38 4.84
CA SER A 94 -9.86 5.28 5.43
C SER A 94 -9.60 3.94 4.74
N THR A 95 -9.16 3.95 3.48
CA THR A 95 -8.96 2.74 2.66
C THR A 95 -8.02 1.74 3.33
N ILE A 96 -6.95 2.22 3.96
CA ILE A 96 -5.97 1.36 4.64
C ILE A 96 -6.42 0.84 6.00
N THR A 97 -7.59 1.27 6.50
CA THR A 97 -8.18 0.82 7.78
C THR A 97 -9.54 0.15 7.60
N ASP A 98 -10.00 0.03 6.36
CA ASP A 98 -11.27 -0.60 5.98
C ASP A 98 -10.95 -1.84 5.11
N PRO A 99 -11.11 -3.06 5.64
CA PRO A 99 -10.82 -4.30 4.93
C PRO A 99 -11.55 -4.42 3.59
N ALA A 100 -12.80 -3.94 3.51
CA ALA A 100 -13.61 -4.08 2.31
C ALA A 100 -13.08 -3.15 1.20
N LYS A 101 -12.79 -1.89 1.53
CA LYS A 101 -12.18 -0.93 0.59
C LYS A 101 -10.78 -1.35 0.16
N PHE A 102 -9.96 -1.81 1.10
CA PHE A 102 -8.62 -2.29 0.78
C PHE A 102 -8.67 -3.49 -0.18
N LYS A 103 -9.58 -4.43 0.08
CA LYS A 103 -9.80 -5.59 -0.78
C LYS A 103 -10.28 -5.18 -2.17
N GLU A 104 -11.25 -4.28 -2.27
CA GLU A 104 -11.73 -3.76 -3.56
C GLU A 104 -10.58 -3.12 -4.36
N TYR A 105 -9.77 -2.29 -3.71
CA TYR A 105 -8.59 -1.68 -4.32
C TYR A 105 -7.61 -2.75 -4.83
N GLN A 106 -7.26 -3.72 -3.97
CA GLN A 106 -6.36 -4.80 -4.32
C GLN A 106 -6.88 -5.64 -5.50
N ASP A 107 -8.17 -5.99 -5.50
CA ASP A 107 -8.79 -6.79 -6.54
C ASP A 107 -8.81 -6.04 -7.88
N ALA A 108 -9.08 -4.73 -7.88
CA ALA A 108 -9.00 -3.91 -9.09
C ALA A 108 -7.57 -3.87 -9.68
N GLN A 109 -6.54 -3.74 -8.83
CA GLN A 109 -5.14 -3.78 -9.27
C GLN A 109 -4.73 -5.18 -9.79
N ASN A 110 -5.26 -6.25 -9.22
CA ASN A 110 -5.02 -7.63 -9.69
C ASN A 110 -5.69 -7.88 -11.04
N GLN A 111 -6.92 -7.39 -11.24
CA GLN A 111 -7.62 -7.48 -12.53
C GLN A 111 -6.84 -6.80 -13.65
N LEU A 112 -6.27 -5.62 -13.38
CA LEU A 112 -5.42 -4.92 -14.34
C LEU A 112 -4.17 -5.73 -14.71
N THR A 113 -3.50 -6.29 -13.71
CA THR A 113 -2.33 -7.16 -13.91
C THR A 113 -2.67 -8.36 -14.80
N GLY A 114 -3.81 -9.02 -14.52
CA GLY A 114 -4.29 -10.15 -15.32
C GLY A 114 -4.67 -9.77 -16.76
N ALA A 115 -5.28 -8.61 -16.98
CA ALA A 115 -5.61 -8.11 -18.31
C ALA A 115 -4.35 -7.79 -19.13
N LEU A 116 -3.34 -7.17 -18.51
CA LEU A 116 -2.04 -6.93 -19.15
C LEU A 116 -1.33 -8.24 -19.50
N GLY A 117 -1.39 -9.25 -18.63
CA GLY A 117 -0.85 -10.58 -18.93
C GLY A 117 -1.49 -11.22 -20.17
N ARG A 118 -2.83 -11.16 -20.30
CA ARG A 118 -3.53 -11.65 -21.49
C ARG A 118 -3.18 -10.86 -22.76
N LEU A 119 -3.01 -9.54 -22.65
CA LEU A 119 -2.55 -8.72 -23.75
C LEU A 119 -1.17 -9.15 -24.24
N LEU A 120 -0.22 -9.38 -23.34
CA LEU A 120 1.13 -9.82 -23.70
C LEU A 120 1.12 -11.17 -24.42
N VAL A 121 0.31 -12.13 -23.96
CA VAL A 121 0.14 -13.42 -24.66
C VAL A 121 -0.44 -13.23 -26.06
N THR A 122 -1.38 -12.30 -26.22
CA THR A 122 -1.98 -11.98 -27.52
C THR A 122 -0.94 -11.42 -28.49
N VAL A 123 -0.03 -10.57 -28.01
CA VAL A 123 1.03 -9.96 -28.82
C VAL A 123 2.00 -10.98 -29.42
N GLU A 124 2.19 -12.15 -28.80
CA GLU A 124 3.03 -13.22 -29.34
C GLU A 124 2.58 -13.69 -30.74
N ARG A 125 1.30 -13.50 -31.08
CA ARG A 125 0.73 -13.85 -32.39
C ARG A 125 1.04 -12.81 -33.48
N TYR A 126 1.65 -11.68 -33.13
CA TYR A 126 1.90 -10.54 -34.01
C TYR A 126 3.41 -10.19 -34.05
N PRO A 127 4.20 -10.85 -34.92
CA PRO A 127 5.67 -10.67 -34.97
C PRO A 127 6.14 -9.23 -35.22
N GLU A 128 5.38 -8.47 -36.03
CA GLU A 128 5.69 -7.06 -36.31
C GLU A 128 5.53 -6.18 -35.07
N LEU A 129 4.51 -6.44 -34.25
CA LEU A 129 4.31 -5.72 -33.00
C LEU A 129 5.37 -6.11 -31.96
N LYS A 130 5.73 -7.39 -31.91
CA LYS A 130 6.77 -7.91 -31.01
C LYS A 130 8.14 -7.27 -31.26
N SER A 131 8.45 -6.97 -32.52
CA SER A 131 9.70 -6.30 -32.90
C SER A 131 9.60 -4.76 -32.93
N ASN A 132 8.41 -4.20 -32.68
CA ASN A 132 8.21 -2.76 -32.67
C ASN A 132 8.94 -2.12 -31.47
N GLN A 133 9.82 -1.14 -31.76
CA GLN A 133 10.64 -0.48 -30.75
C GLN A 133 9.82 0.29 -29.70
N ASN A 134 8.70 0.91 -30.09
CA ASN A 134 7.83 1.61 -29.15
C ASN A 134 7.13 0.62 -28.20
N PHE A 135 6.70 -0.54 -28.72
CA PHE A 135 6.11 -1.59 -27.91
C PHE A 135 7.12 -2.18 -26.91
N LEU A 136 8.34 -2.51 -27.37
CA LEU A 136 9.41 -3.02 -26.50
C LEU A 136 9.77 -2.01 -25.39
N ALA A 137 9.85 -0.73 -25.72
CA ALA A 137 10.08 0.33 -24.75
C ALA A 137 8.95 0.40 -23.71
N LEU A 138 7.67 0.33 -24.14
CA LEU A 138 6.52 0.33 -23.24
C LEU A 138 6.48 -0.93 -22.36
N GLN A 139 6.80 -2.10 -22.91
CA GLN A 139 6.90 -3.35 -22.16
C GLN A 139 7.95 -3.25 -21.05
N SER A 140 9.14 -2.73 -21.37
CA SER A 140 10.21 -2.50 -20.39
C SER A 140 9.79 -1.49 -19.30
N GLN A 141 9.07 -0.42 -19.67
CA GLN A 141 8.52 0.54 -18.69
C GLN A 141 7.48 -0.10 -17.77
N LEU A 142 6.60 -0.94 -18.30
CA LEU A 142 5.58 -1.65 -17.53
C LEU A 142 6.22 -2.66 -16.58
N GLU A 143 7.19 -3.45 -17.04
CA GLU A 143 7.97 -4.37 -16.20
C GLU A 143 8.68 -3.61 -15.07
N GLY A 144 9.37 -2.51 -15.41
CA GLY A 144 10.02 -1.65 -14.43
C GLY A 144 9.04 -1.06 -13.42
N THR A 145 7.80 -0.78 -13.83
CA THR A 145 6.74 -0.30 -12.94
C THR A 145 6.22 -1.42 -12.05
N GLU A 146 6.01 -2.63 -12.56
CA GLU A 146 5.57 -3.78 -11.78
C GLU A 146 6.60 -4.18 -10.71
N ASN A 147 7.89 -4.13 -11.05
CA ASN A 147 8.97 -4.32 -10.09
C ASN A 147 8.93 -3.27 -8.96
N ARG A 148 8.67 -1.99 -9.30
CA ARG A 148 8.52 -0.92 -8.30
C ARG A 148 7.26 -1.09 -7.46
N VAL A 149 6.16 -1.56 -8.03
CA VAL A 149 4.93 -1.92 -7.29
C VAL A 149 5.23 -3.02 -6.28
N ALA A 150 5.97 -4.07 -6.68
CA ALA A 150 6.33 -5.16 -5.77
C ALA A 150 7.16 -4.66 -4.57
N VAL A 151 8.15 -3.80 -4.84
CA VAL A 151 8.98 -3.18 -3.80
C VAL A 151 8.17 -2.25 -2.90
N SER A 152 7.37 -1.35 -3.45
CA SER A 152 6.57 -0.41 -2.64
C SER A 152 5.53 -1.13 -1.79
N ARG A 153 4.90 -2.21 -2.30
CA ARG A 153 4.01 -3.07 -1.51
C ARG A 153 4.74 -3.73 -0.34
N ARG A 154 5.95 -4.25 -0.58
CA ARG A 154 6.78 -4.85 0.48
C ARG A 154 7.11 -3.81 1.56
N ASP A 155 7.55 -2.63 1.16
CA ASP A 155 7.95 -1.57 2.10
C ASP A 155 6.73 -1.07 2.91
N TYR A 156 5.55 -0.98 2.28
CA TYR A 156 4.29 -0.73 2.96
C TYR A 156 3.92 -1.83 3.96
N ILE A 157 4.01 -3.11 3.58
CA ILE A 157 3.75 -4.24 4.49
C ILE A 157 4.65 -4.15 5.72
N GLN A 158 5.93 -3.86 5.54
CA GLN A 158 6.88 -3.72 6.66
C GLN A 158 6.53 -2.52 7.57
N ALA A 159 6.15 -1.38 6.99
CA ALA A 159 5.73 -0.21 7.76
C ALA A 159 4.45 -0.49 8.56
N VAL A 160 3.45 -1.12 7.93
CA VAL A 160 2.21 -1.54 8.60
C VAL A 160 2.48 -2.59 9.67
N GLN A 161 3.38 -3.55 9.43
CA GLN A 161 3.76 -4.52 10.45
C GLN A 161 4.33 -3.84 11.69
N ALA A 162 5.24 -2.88 11.52
CA ALA A 162 5.80 -2.12 12.63
C ALA A 162 4.72 -1.33 13.39
N PHE A 163 3.87 -0.59 12.67
CA PHE A 163 2.76 0.16 13.24
C PHE A 163 1.76 -0.74 13.98
N ASN A 164 1.27 -1.78 13.33
CA ASN A 164 0.31 -2.74 13.90
C ASN A 164 0.89 -3.47 15.12
N THR A 165 2.21 -3.73 15.14
CA THR A 165 2.87 -4.31 16.30
C THR A 165 2.88 -3.34 17.47
N GLU A 166 3.29 -2.09 17.26
CA GLU A 166 3.35 -1.05 18.30
C GLU A 166 1.99 -0.84 18.98
N ILE A 167 0.90 -0.76 18.20
CA ILE A 167 -0.45 -0.54 18.76
C ILE A 167 -1.04 -1.78 19.45
N ARG A 168 -0.39 -2.96 19.33
CA ARG A 168 -0.83 -4.24 19.91
C ARG A 168 0.03 -4.70 21.09
N THR A 169 1.24 -4.20 21.25
CA THR A 169 2.17 -4.61 22.30
C THR A 169 2.29 -3.58 23.43
N PHE A 170 2.79 -4.01 24.59
CA PHE A 170 3.08 -3.09 25.70
C PHE A 170 4.47 -2.44 25.50
N PRO A 171 4.64 -1.13 25.77
CA PRO A 171 3.64 -0.19 26.31
C PRO A 171 2.78 0.52 25.24
N GLY A 172 3.09 0.38 23.95
CA GLY A 172 2.46 1.13 22.84
C GLY A 172 0.93 1.06 22.78
N VAL A 173 0.32 -0.08 23.13
CA VAL A 173 -1.15 -0.27 23.20
C VAL A 173 -1.85 0.73 24.14
N ILE A 174 -1.18 1.18 25.20
CA ILE A 174 -1.71 2.17 26.14
C ILE A 174 -1.82 3.52 25.45
N TRP A 175 -0.73 3.96 24.82
CA TRP A 175 -0.70 5.23 24.08
C TRP A 175 -1.65 5.22 22.88
N ALA A 176 -1.67 4.11 22.14
CA ALA A 176 -2.54 3.92 20.98
C ALA A 176 -4.03 4.06 21.33
N ARG A 177 -4.48 3.49 22.45
CA ARG A 177 -5.89 3.51 22.87
C ARG A 177 -6.29 4.78 23.61
N LEU A 178 -5.44 5.30 24.49
CA LEU A 178 -5.81 6.42 25.37
C LEU A 178 -5.59 7.80 24.73
N PHE A 179 -4.61 7.94 23.84
CA PHE A 179 -4.23 9.25 23.29
C PHE A 179 -4.52 9.39 21.79
N TRP A 180 -4.28 8.33 21.01
CA TRP A 180 -4.29 8.46 19.54
C TRP A 180 -5.49 7.81 18.84
N GLY A 181 -6.21 6.90 19.50
CA GLY A 181 -7.32 6.17 18.87
C GLY A 181 -6.90 5.36 17.63
N ALA A 182 -5.64 4.91 17.61
CA ALA A 182 -5.04 4.27 16.43
C ALA A 182 -5.71 2.94 16.09
N LYS A 183 -6.04 2.75 14.82
CA LYS A 183 -6.64 1.51 14.30
C LYS A 183 -5.60 0.71 13.51
N PRO A 184 -5.64 -0.64 13.55
CA PRO A 184 -4.79 -1.44 12.68
C PRO A 184 -5.00 -1.09 11.22
N MET A 185 -3.90 -1.10 10.46
CA MET A 185 -3.92 -0.96 9.02
C MET A 185 -3.91 -2.32 8.33
N GLU A 186 -4.54 -2.39 7.17
CA GLU A 186 -4.60 -3.55 6.31
C GLU A 186 -3.29 -3.75 5.55
N THR A 187 -3.04 -4.98 5.11
CA THR A 187 -1.85 -5.34 4.33
C THR A 187 -2.21 -6.06 3.05
N PHE A 188 -1.30 -5.99 2.08
CA PHE A 188 -1.41 -6.73 0.85
C PHE A 188 -1.31 -8.24 1.08
N THR A 189 -2.32 -8.97 0.61
CA THR A 189 -2.33 -10.44 0.63
C THR A 189 -1.87 -11.03 -0.71
N ALA A 190 -1.46 -12.29 -0.70
CA ALA A 190 -1.23 -13.04 -1.93
C ALA A 190 -2.55 -13.18 -2.72
N THR A 191 -2.46 -13.16 -4.04
CA THR A 191 -3.60 -13.38 -4.92
C THR A 191 -4.17 -14.78 -4.65
N ALA A 192 -5.49 -14.89 -4.49
CA ALA A 192 -6.16 -16.18 -4.32
C ALA A 192 -5.75 -17.14 -5.47
N GLY A 193 -5.25 -18.33 -5.14
CA GLY A 193 -4.77 -19.32 -6.11
C GLY A 193 -3.26 -19.33 -6.38
N ALA A 194 -2.48 -18.36 -5.87
CA ALA A 194 -1.02 -18.39 -5.94
C ALA A 194 -0.38 -19.55 -5.14
N GLU A 195 -1.16 -20.19 -4.27
CA GLU A 195 -0.80 -21.39 -3.50
C GLU A 195 -0.68 -22.65 -4.38
N LYS A 196 -1.29 -22.64 -5.57
CA LYS A 196 -1.22 -23.77 -6.51
C LYS A 196 -0.14 -23.47 -7.56
N PRO A 197 1.00 -24.19 -7.56
CA PRO A 197 1.98 -24.04 -8.61
C PRO A 197 1.35 -24.37 -9.99
N PRO A 198 1.75 -23.68 -11.07
CA PRO A 198 1.22 -23.98 -12.40
C PRO A 198 1.58 -25.42 -12.79
N GLU A 199 0.58 -26.19 -13.22
CA GLU A 199 0.81 -27.52 -13.81
C GLU A 199 1.48 -27.33 -15.17
N VAL A 200 2.80 -27.54 -15.22
CA VAL A 200 3.55 -27.58 -16.48
C VAL A 200 3.27 -28.92 -17.15
N LYS A 201 2.40 -28.91 -18.16
CA LYS A 201 2.23 -30.04 -19.09
C LYS A 201 3.18 -29.83 -20.26
N PHE A 202 4.16 -30.72 -20.38
CA PHE A 202 5.00 -30.87 -21.57
C PHE A 202 4.21 -31.56 -22.68
#